data_AF-A0A7D9J981-F1
#
_entry.id   AF-A0A7D9J981-F1
#
_cell.length_a   1.000
_cell.length_b   1.000
_cell.length_c   1.000
_cell.angle_alpha   90.00
_cell.angle_beta   90.00
_cell.angle_gamma   90.00
#
_symmetry.space_group_name_H-M   'P 1'
#
loop_
_entity.id
_entity.type
_entity.pdbx_description
1 polymer ?
#
loop_
_entity_poly.entity_id
_entity_poly.type
_entity_poly.pdbx_seq_one_letter_code
_entity_poly.pdbx_strand_id
1 'polypeptide(L)'
;MRQLRSAKRKETSKRLKDHELSNGPSKLCTALDITKDKLNNTDMVLSNLFWIENTSLKGSEEFSVVHTTRIGIDSYGQEAAQKMYRYYILGNKHISVRDKDAEKKMALTL
;
A
#
# COMPACT_ATOMS: atom_id res chain seq x y z
N MET A 1 0.45 7.51 -13.91
CA MET A 1 0.23 7.74 -12.46
C MET A 1 -0.17 9.17 -12.10
N ARG A 2 0.71 10.20 -12.16
CA ARG A 2 0.40 11.54 -11.60
C ARG A 2 -0.80 12.23 -12.27
N GLN A 3 -0.91 12.14 -13.58
CA GLN A 3 -2.06 12.68 -14.33
C GLN A 3 -3.37 12.04 -13.85
N LEU A 4 -3.47 10.71 -13.85
CA LEU A 4 -4.63 9.97 -13.34
C LEU A 4 -4.99 10.36 -11.89
N ARG A 5 -4.00 10.50 -11.01
CA ARG A 5 -4.20 10.92 -9.62
C ARG A 5 -4.61 12.38 -9.45
N SER A 6 -4.32 13.23 -10.43
CA SER A 6 -4.62 14.66 -10.39
C SER A 6 -5.92 15.01 -11.12
N ALA A 7 -6.43 14.13 -11.99
CA ALA A 7 -7.61 14.36 -12.81
C ALA A 7 -8.88 14.72 -12.01
N LYS A 8 -9.01 14.22 -10.78
CA LYS A 8 -10.13 14.53 -9.87
C LYS A 8 -9.79 15.56 -8.79
N ARG A 9 -8.60 16.17 -8.83
CA ARG A 9 -8.17 17.17 -7.86
C ARG A 9 -8.51 18.58 -8.36
N LYS A 10 -8.83 19.49 -7.44
CA LYS A 10 -8.97 20.91 -7.74
C LYS A 10 -7.67 21.47 -8.30
N GLU A 11 -7.74 22.40 -9.25
CA GLU A 11 -6.57 23.03 -9.87
C GLU A 11 -5.64 23.71 -8.85
N THR A 12 -6.21 24.28 -7.79
CA THR A 12 -5.47 24.91 -6.68
C THR A 12 -4.74 23.92 -5.78
N SER A 13 -4.90 22.61 -5.99
CA SER A 13 -4.23 21.58 -5.21
C SER A 13 -2.72 21.61 -5.45
N LYS A 14 -1.96 21.51 -4.37
CA LYS A 14 -0.52 21.24 -4.47
C LYS A 14 -0.27 19.99 -5.32
N ARG A 15 0.75 20.07 -6.17
CA ARG A 15 1.24 18.95 -6.96
C ARG A 15 1.59 17.79 -6.02
N LEU A 16 1.10 16.60 -6.34
CA LEU A 16 1.44 15.37 -5.61
C LEU A 16 2.96 15.17 -5.61
N LYS A 17 3.51 14.74 -4.49
CA LYS A 17 4.86 14.15 -4.38
C LYS A 17 4.82 12.69 -4.80
N ASP A 18 5.98 12.09 -5.09
CA ASP A 18 6.05 10.71 -5.57
C ASP A 18 5.48 9.70 -4.58
N HIS A 19 5.82 9.88 -3.30
CA HIS A 19 5.31 9.02 -2.24
C HIS A 19 3.79 9.13 -2.02
N GLU A 20 3.13 10.14 -2.59
CA GLU A 20 1.68 10.34 -2.47
C GLU A 20 0.87 9.72 -3.63
N LEU A 21 1.56 9.19 -4.64
CA LEU A 21 0.93 8.62 -5.83
C LEU A 21 0.15 7.35 -5.49
N SER A 22 0.77 6.46 -4.71
CA SER A 22 0.27 5.11 -4.40
C SER A 22 0.20 4.80 -2.90
N ASN A 23 0.27 5.78 -2.01
CA ASN A 23 0.19 5.58 -0.55
C ASN A 23 -1.23 5.34 -0.01
N GLY A 24 -1.92 4.37 -0.60
CA GLY A 24 -3.23 3.91 -0.16
C GLY A 24 -3.89 3.02 -1.22
N PRO A 25 -4.78 2.10 -0.83
CA PRO A 25 -5.36 1.12 -1.74
C PRO A 25 -6.09 1.77 -2.92
N SER A 26 -7.03 2.70 -2.66
CA SER A 26 -7.74 3.40 -3.73
C SER A 26 -6.84 4.34 -4.55
N LYS A 27 -5.76 4.86 -3.94
CA LYS A 27 -4.79 5.72 -4.64
C LYS A 27 -3.95 4.90 -5.61
N LEU A 28 -3.47 3.73 -5.18
CA LEU A 28 -2.78 2.76 -6.03
C LEU A 28 -3.65 2.39 -7.24
N CYS A 29 -4.90 2.02 -7.01
CA CYS A 29 -5.83 1.68 -8.10
C CYS A 29 -5.96 2.83 -9.10
N THR A 30 -6.17 4.06 -8.63
CA THR A 30 -6.26 5.23 -9.52
C THR A 30 -4.94 5.49 -10.26
N ALA A 31 -3.80 5.36 -9.59
CA ALA A 31 -2.50 5.63 -10.19
C ALA A 31 -2.17 4.67 -11.34
N LEU A 32 -2.62 3.42 -11.23
CA LEU A 32 -2.41 2.34 -12.19
C LEU A 32 -3.63 2.06 -13.09
N ASP A 33 -4.66 2.91 -13.04
CA ASP A 33 -5.91 2.75 -13.79
C ASP A 33 -6.62 1.39 -13.58
N ILE A 34 -6.54 0.87 -12.35
CA ILE A 34 -7.25 -0.34 -11.93
C ILE A 34 -8.70 0.03 -11.64
N THR A 35 -9.61 -0.38 -12.53
CA THR A 35 -11.05 -0.19 -12.37
C THR A 35 -11.75 -1.55 -12.29
N LYS A 36 -12.97 -1.54 -11.72
CA LYS A 36 -13.80 -2.75 -11.64
C LYS A 36 -14.09 -3.32 -13.03
N ASP A 37 -14.47 -2.48 -13.98
CA ASP A 37 -14.86 -2.90 -15.32
C ASP A 37 -13.71 -3.49 -16.13
N LYS A 38 -12.47 -3.09 -15.82
CA LYS A 38 -11.27 -3.54 -16.55
C LYS A 38 -10.64 -4.80 -15.95
N LEU A 39 -10.57 -4.89 -14.61
CA LEU A 39 -9.70 -5.87 -13.94
C LEU A 39 -10.38 -6.71 -12.86
N ASN A 40 -11.67 -6.51 -12.56
CA ASN A 40 -12.36 -7.35 -11.57
C ASN A 40 -12.45 -8.80 -12.06
N ASN A 41 -12.18 -9.77 -11.18
CA ASN A 41 -12.13 -11.20 -11.49
C ASN A 41 -11.11 -11.61 -12.58
N THR A 42 -10.14 -10.75 -12.90
CA THR A 42 -9.06 -11.10 -13.82
C THR A 42 -8.06 -12.03 -13.14
N ASP A 43 -7.69 -13.12 -13.83
CA ASP A 43 -6.63 -14.02 -13.38
C ASP A 43 -5.26 -13.36 -13.63
N MET A 44 -4.56 -13.01 -12.55
CA MET A 44 -3.26 -12.35 -12.60
C MET A 44 -2.12 -13.25 -13.12
N VAL A 45 -2.31 -14.57 -13.16
CA VAL A 45 -1.31 -15.52 -13.66
C VAL A 45 -1.34 -15.56 -15.19
N LEU A 46 -2.54 -15.44 -15.78
CA LEU A 46 -2.77 -15.55 -17.22
C LEU A 46 -2.92 -14.19 -17.90
N SER A 47 -3.15 -13.12 -17.15
CA SER A 47 -3.39 -11.78 -17.68
C SER A 47 -2.14 -11.17 -18.32
N ASN A 48 -2.33 -10.55 -19.49
CA ASN A 48 -1.36 -9.68 -20.13
C ASN A 48 -1.57 -8.19 -19.80
N LEU A 49 -2.58 -7.86 -18.99
CA LEU A 49 -2.93 -6.48 -18.60
C LEU A 49 -2.42 -6.11 -17.20
N PHE A 50 -2.41 -7.08 -16.29
CA PHE A 50 -2.01 -6.88 -14.90
C PHE A 50 -1.40 -8.15 -14.31
N TRP A 51 -0.14 -8.08 -13.91
CA TRP A 51 0.62 -9.20 -13.37
C TRP A 51 1.54 -8.73 -12.23
N ILE A 52 2.13 -9.69 -11.53
CA ILE A 52 3.21 -9.44 -10.58
C ILE A 52 4.50 -9.99 -11.19
N GLU A 53 5.53 -9.16 -11.21
CA GLU A 53 6.86 -9.60 -11.62
C GLU A 53 7.66 -10.00 -10.38
N ASN A 54 8.40 -11.10 -10.51
CA ASN A 54 9.47 -11.38 -9.57
C ASN A 54 10.59 -10.37 -9.84
N THR A 55 10.66 -9.32 -9.02
CA THR A 55 11.83 -8.46 -9.02
C THR A 55 12.96 -9.26 -8.38
N SER A 56 14.01 -9.54 -9.14
CA SER A 56 15.30 -9.83 -8.52
C SER A 56 15.71 -8.55 -7.81
N LEU A 57 15.34 -8.40 -6.53
CA LEU A 57 16.12 -7.55 -5.64
C LEU A 57 17.54 -8.06 -5.80
N LYS A 58 18.39 -7.29 -6.50
CA LYS A 58 19.75 -7.70 -6.82
C LYS A 58 20.50 -7.90 -5.50
N GLY A 59 20.48 -9.13 -5.00
CA GLY A 59 21.09 -9.53 -3.73
C GLY A 59 20.34 -9.01 -2.50
N SER A 60 19.90 -9.92 -1.63
CA SER A 60 19.98 -9.78 -0.17
C SER A 60 19.54 -8.45 0.48
N GLU A 61 18.58 -7.71 -0.06
CA GLU A 61 17.97 -6.62 0.71
C GLU A 61 17.06 -7.24 1.77
N GLU A 62 17.63 -7.54 2.92
CA GLU A 62 16.86 -7.87 4.12
C GLU A 62 16.06 -6.63 4.52
N PHE A 63 14.74 -6.73 4.40
CA PHE A 63 13.82 -5.71 4.89
C PHE A 63 13.18 -6.17 6.20
N SER A 64 13.14 -5.29 7.19
CA SER A 64 12.35 -5.52 8.39
C SER A 64 10.86 -5.31 8.07
N VAL A 65 10.04 -6.32 8.35
CA VAL A 65 8.59 -6.27 8.13
C VAL A 65 7.89 -5.88 9.42
N VAL A 66 7.15 -4.76 9.39
CA VAL A 66 6.30 -4.33 10.49
C VAL A 66 4.98 -5.07 10.45
N HIS A 67 4.61 -5.68 11.58
CA HIS A 67 3.33 -6.34 11.79
C HIS A 67 2.45 -5.42 12.64
N THR A 68 1.26 -5.08 12.16
CA THR A 68 0.34 -4.15 12.82
C THR A 68 -1.12 -4.50 12.52
N THR A 69 -2.06 -3.83 13.20
CA THR A 69 -3.49 -3.95 12.95
C THR A 69 -3.87 -3.35 11.59
N ARG A 70 -5.00 -3.84 11.06
CA ARG A 70 -5.57 -3.34 9.80
C ARG A 70 -6.27 -1.99 10.04
N ILE A 71 -6.36 -1.20 8.99
CA ILE A 71 -6.93 0.15 9.04
C ILE A 71 -8.41 0.08 8.64
N GLY A 72 -9.27 0.76 9.41
CA GLY A 72 -10.68 0.97 9.03
C GLY A 72 -11.56 -0.27 9.21
N ILE A 73 -11.23 -1.13 10.18
CA ILE A 73 -11.99 -2.36 10.46
C ILE A 73 -12.55 -2.43 11.89
N ASP A 74 -12.50 -1.33 12.65
CA ASP A 74 -12.89 -1.31 14.06
C ASP A 74 -14.37 -1.67 14.28
N SER A 75 -15.22 -1.41 13.27
CA SER A 75 -16.64 -1.76 13.28
C SER A 75 -16.92 -3.27 13.18
N TYR A 76 -15.92 -4.10 12.89
CA TYR A 76 -16.07 -5.55 12.74
C TYR A 76 -15.76 -6.34 14.02
N GLY A 77 -15.70 -5.65 15.17
CA GLY A 77 -15.50 -6.25 16.48
C GLY A 77 -14.04 -6.22 16.95
N GLN A 78 -13.88 -6.11 18.27
CA GLN A 78 -12.59 -5.89 18.91
C GLN A 78 -11.58 -7.00 18.60
N GLU A 79 -12.01 -8.27 18.64
CA GLU A 79 -11.13 -9.41 18.37
C GLU A 79 -10.53 -9.34 16.95
N ALA A 80 -11.35 -9.04 15.94
CA ALA A 80 -10.90 -8.96 14.55
C ALA A 80 -10.02 -7.73 14.28
N ALA A 81 -10.34 -6.60 14.94
CA ALA A 81 -9.61 -5.34 14.82
C ALA A 81 -8.19 -5.43 15.42
N GLN A 82 -8.02 -6.20 16.49
CA GLN A 82 -6.73 -6.36 17.18
C GLN A 82 -5.76 -7.33 16.48
N LYS A 83 -6.19 -8.06 15.44
CA LYS A 83 -5.31 -9.00 14.71
C LYS A 83 -4.27 -8.24 13.88
N MET A 84 -3.01 -8.66 14.01
CA MET A 84 -1.84 -8.08 13.33
C MET A 84 -1.72 -8.55 11.87
N TYR A 85 -2.79 -8.35 11.09
CA TYR A 85 -2.91 -8.81 9.70
C TYR A 85 -2.62 -7.72 8.68
N ARG A 86 -1.82 -6.72 9.04
CA ARG A 86 -1.29 -5.74 8.11
C ARG A 86 0.23 -5.72 8.21
N TYR A 87 0.86 -5.79 7.05
CA TYR A 87 2.31 -5.90 6.90
C TYR A 87 2.83 -4.75 6.05
N TYR A 88 3.99 -4.21 6.38
CA TYR A 88 4.70 -3.27 5.53
C TYR A 88 6.21 -3.22 5.83
N ILE A 89 7.00 -2.73 4.88
CA ILE A 89 8.45 -2.55 5.03
C ILE A 89 8.73 -1.35 5.93
N LEU A 90 9.50 -1.56 7.00
CA LEU A 90 9.92 -0.51 7.93
C LEU A 90 10.62 0.64 7.19
N GLY A 91 10.30 1.88 7.55
CA GLY A 91 10.92 3.07 6.96
C GLY A 91 10.46 3.42 5.53
N ASN A 92 9.64 2.58 4.89
CA ASN A 92 9.16 2.87 3.54
C ASN A 92 8.20 4.09 3.54
N LYS A 93 8.64 5.18 2.88
CA LYS A 93 7.90 6.45 2.76
C LYS A 93 6.57 6.35 1.99
N HIS A 94 6.35 5.26 1.25
CA HIS A 94 5.16 5.07 0.41
C HIS A 94 4.01 4.39 1.17
N ILE A 95 4.21 4.01 2.43
CA ILE A 95 3.17 3.40 3.25
C ILE A 95 2.09 4.43 3.60
N SER A 96 0.83 4.02 3.48
CA SER A 96 -0.34 4.89 3.68
C SER A 96 -0.44 5.43 5.12
N VAL A 97 -0.31 4.53 6.10
CA VAL A 97 -0.33 4.84 7.53
C VAL A 97 0.75 4.01 8.20
N ARG A 98 1.67 4.68 8.88
CA ARG A 98 2.71 4.05 9.69
C ARG A 98 2.22 3.87 11.11
N ASP A 99 2.46 2.70 11.67
CA ASP A 99 2.24 2.41 13.09
C ASP A 99 3.55 2.62 13.83
N LYS A 100 3.72 3.84 14.37
CA LYS A 100 4.96 4.24 15.05
C LYS A 100 5.23 3.40 16.30
N ASP A 101 4.21 2.85 16.95
CA ASP A 101 4.38 2.06 18.16
C ASP A 101 4.83 0.64 17.81
N ALA A 102 4.27 0.03 16.76
CA ALA A 102 4.79 -1.22 16.22
C ALA A 102 6.24 -1.07 15.73
N GLU A 103 6.56 0.03 15.02
CA GLU A 103 7.92 0.32 14.57
C GLU A 103 8.91 0.46 15.74
N LYS A 104 8.53 1.19 16.80
CA LYS A 104 9.38 1.33 18.01
C LYS A 104 9.59 -0.01 18.73
N LYS A 105 8.54 -0.81 18.88
CA LYS A 105 8.63 -2.13 19.53
C LYS A 105 9.63 -3.03 18.80
N MET A 106 9.64 -3.01 17.47
CA MET A 106 10.64 -3.75 16.70
C MET A 106 12.06 -3.25 16.96
N ALA A 107 12.26 -1.93 17.03
CA ALA A 107 13.58 -1.34 17.29
C ALA A 107 14.12 -1.64 18.70
N LEU A 108 13.25 -1.96 19.67
CA LEU A 108 13.62 -2.35 21.03
C LEU A 108 13.88 -3.86 21.19
N THR A 109 13.63 -4.66 20.15
CA THR A 109 13.81 -6.12 20.16
C THR A 109 15.09 -6.55 19.40
N LEU A 110 15.86 -5.57 18.92
CA LEU A 110 17.19 -5.72 18.29
C LEU A 110 18.27 -5.24 19.26
#